data_AF-A0AAJ2E3K0-F1
#
_entry.id   AF-A0AAJ2E3K0-F1
#
_cell.length_a   1.000
_cell.length_b   1.000
_cell.length_c   1.000
_cell.angle_alpha   90.00
_cell.angle_beta   90.00
_cell.angle_gamma   90.00
#
_symmetry.space_group_name_H-M   'P 1'
#
loop_
_entity.id
_entity.type
_entity.pdbx_description
1 polymer ?
#
loop_
_entity_poly.entity_id
_entity_poly.type
_entity_poly.pdbx_seq_one_letter_code
_entity_poly.pdbx_strand_id
1 'polypeptide(L)'
;MNKFQRGALAALLIVIVVTAALAPAGIGFLLAERSRRQERVELLNTAAAAALFRAEDVTRRLSGALGEIGKVSATPCSTIYLHELRRIALTHTQVRDAGAYDHDGRWQCSSLLGAVSAGTLEGLTLPAPDWRSRDGVSAWYALSRLPGGKESLVMGRDGFYVAADPSLYLDGRDNASAPASLAVINTEASRVIARTPATDTAAILAVYRTPSPGPDCASWVVRRSVSLPLAVVVSAPHQTFRQRVSTLPWGWLLGGMGAGLACAAWAAWFIVRRLSPRGQLSDAVRRHQFIVAYQPIVDLTTRRCVGAEALVRWKHHDRIVRPDHFIPLAEHGGLIQAITDQVLDTVLFELGEFLKRYRDYYVSVNLSVPDLTTHRFLDVLRPAVARVGVRPQQICIEATERSFLDAAAAKEVISAFRDAGHAVYLDDFGTGYSSLSHLQNFRVDGLKIDKSFVDTIGQDAASSSVASHIVDMAETLDVQVIAEGIEREEQAAYLQARGAKFGQGWLFSPPLSAAEFIRYASRTRGH
;
A
#
# COMPACT_ATOMS: atom_id res chain seq x y z
N MET A 1 12.99 13.91 15.58
CA MET A 1 12.87 13.65 14.13
C MET A 1 12.68 14.97 13.41
N ASN A 2 13.63 15.39 12.56
CA ASN A 2 13.60 16.71 11.90
C ASN A 2 12.45 16.81 10.88
N LYS A 3 11.98 18.04 10.59
CA LYS A 3 10.98 18.33 9.53
C LYS A 3 11.32 17.65 8.19
N PHE A 4 12.62 17.60 7.86
CA PHE A 4 13.14 16.95 6.66
C PHE A 4 12.92 15.42 6.64
N GLN A 5 13.11 14.73 7.78
CA GLN A 5 12.86 13.29 7.90
C GLN A 5 11.37 12.96 7.79
N ARG A 6 10.48 13.84 8.29
CA ARG A 6 9.03 13.67 8.13
C ARG A 6 8.59 13.84 6.67
N GLY A 7 9.17 14.80 5.94
CA GLY A 7 8.91 14.99 4.51
C GLY A 7 9.38 13.81 3.66
N ALA A 8 10.59 13.31 3.93
CA ALA A 8 11.13 12.14 3.22
C ALA A 8 10.30 10.87 3.46
N LEU A 9 9.84 10.65 4.70
CA LEU A 9 8.98 9.51 5.04
C LEU A 9 7.61 9.59 4.33
N ALA A 10 7.02 10.79 4.27
CA ALA A 10 5.76 11.01 3.58
C ALA A 10 5.89 10.80 2.06
N ALA A 11 6.98 11.29 1.45
CA ALA A 11 7.25 11.08 0.03
C ALA A 11 7.45 9.59 -0.29
N LEU A 12 8.18 8.84 0.54
CA LEU A 12 8.37 7.40 0.37
C LEU A 12 7.05 6.63 0.47
N LEU A 13 6.19 7.00 1.42
CA LEU A 13 4.84 6.42 1.58
C LEU A 13 3.97 6.68 0.34
N ILE A 14 4.00 7.89 -0.20
CA ILE A 14 3.26 8.22 -1.44
C ILE A 14 3.78 7.37 -2.60
N VAL A 15 5.10 7.26 -2.76
CA VAL A 15 5.68 6.43 -3.84
C VAL A 15 5.28 4.97 -3.68
N ILE A 16 5.32 4.40 -2.48
CA ILE A 16 4.90 3.01 -2.25
C ILE A 16 3.42 2.82 -2.58
N VAL A 17 2.54 3.72 -2.16
CA VAL A 17 1.10 3.63 -2.42
C VAL A 17 0.80 3.76 -3.91
N VAL A 18 1.42 4.72 -4.59
CA VAL A 18 1.25 4.92 -6.04
C VAL A 18 1.76 3.72 -6.81
N THR A 19 2.93 3.19 -6.45
CA THR A 19 3.52 2.02 -7.13
C THR A 19 2.68 0.76 -6.88
N ALA A 20 2.20 0.55 -5.65
CA ALA A 20 1.33 -0.57 -5.28
C ALA A 20 -0.06 -0.49 -5.95
N ALA A 21 -0.55 0.71 -6.29
CA ALA A 21 -1.80 0.87 -7.02
C ALA A 21 -1.62 0.72 -8.54
N LEU A 22 -0.58 1.31 -9.12
CA LEU A 22 -0.39 1.37 -10.57
C LEU A 22 0.26 0.11 -11.15
N ALA A 23 1.18 -0.54 -10.44
CA ALA A 23 1.88 -1.71 -10.97
C ALA A 23 0.93 -2.92 -11.19
N PRO A 24 0.06 -3.31 -10.24
CA PRO A 24 -0.90 -4.39 -10.47
C PRO A 24 -1.92 -4.06 -11.55
N ALA A 25 -2.34 -2.79 -11.65
CA ALA A 25 -3.22 -2.31 -12.71
C ALA A 25 -2.58 -2.47 -14.10
N GLY A 26 -1.32 -2.06 -14.25
CA GLY A 26 -0.56 -2.19 -15.49
C GLY A 26 -0.31 -3.66 -15.86
N ILE A 27 0.10 -4.49 -14.90
CA ILE A 27 0.33 -5.93 -15.13
C ILE A 27 -0.98 -6.63 -15.49
N GLY A 28 -2.07 -6.34 -14.78
CA GLY A 28 -3.40 -6.89 -15.06
C GLY A 28 -3.90 -6.54 -16.45
N PHE A 29 -3.70 -5.28 -16.88
CA PHE A 29 -4.03 -4.84 -18.23
C PHE A 29 -3.23 -5.63 -19.30
N LEU A 30 -1.91 -5.77 -19.10
CA LEU A 30 -1.05 -6.50 -20.04
C LEU A 30 -1.43 -7.99 -20.15
N LEU A 31 -1.72 -8.64 -19.02
CA LEU A 31 -2.13 -10.04 -18.99
C LEU A 31 -3.51 -10.23 -19.64
N ALA A 32 -4.46 -9.34 -19.37
CA ALA A 32 -5.79 -9.38 -19.99
C ALA A 32 -5.72 -9.20 -21.52
N GLU A 33 -4.90 -8.25 -21.99
CA GLU A 33 -4.72 -8.03 -23.44
C GLU A 33 -4.06 -9.25 -24.11
N ARG A 34 -3.07 -9.86 -23.46
CA ARG A 34 -2.43 -11.10 -23.96
C ARG A 34 -3.41 -12.26 -24.03
N SER A 35 -4.18 -12.48 -22.96
CA SER A 35 -5.16 -13.56 -22.89
C SER A 35 -6.22 -13.44 -23.99
N ARG A 36 -6.77 -12.23 -24.19
CA ARG A 36 -7.75 -11.95 -25.25
C ARG A 36 -7.20 -12.15 -26.64
N ARG A 37 -5.95 -11.77 -26.88
CA ARG A 37 -5.30 -11.97 -28.17
C ARG A 37 -5.16 -13.46 -28.49
N GLN A 38 -4.84 -14.28 -27.49
CA GLN A 38 -4.73 -15.73 -27.67
C GLN A 38 -6.10 -16.37 -27.95
N GLU A 39 -7.11 -16.08 -27.13
CA GLU A 39 -8.48 -16.62 -27.31
C GLU A 39 -9.05 -16.27 -28.70
N ARG A 40 -8.82 -15.05 -29.18
CA ARG A 40 -9.27 -14.59 -30.48
C ARG A 40 -8.56 -15.27 -31.65
N VAL A 41 -7.25 -15.47 -31.55
CA VAL A 41 -6.49 -16.22 -32.56
C VAL A 41 -6.96 -17.67 -32.62
N GLU A 42 -7.27 -18.27 -31.46
CA GLU A 42 -7.77 -19.64 -31.39
C GLU A 42 -9.17 -19.80 -32.00
N LEU A 43 -10.07 -18.85 -31.73
CA LEU A 43 -11.38 -18.81 -32.37
C LEU A 43 -11.26 -18.70 -33.91
N LEU A 44 -10.38 -17.82 -34.40
CA LEU A 44 -10.13 -17.66 -35.83
C LEU A 44 -9.48 -18.90 -36.46
N ASN A 45 -8.56 -19.56 -35.74
CA ASN A 45 -7.96 -20.82 -36.16
C ASN A 45 -9.01 -21.93 -36.31
N THR A 46 -9.92 -22.03 -35.35
CA THR A 46 -11.02 -23.01 -35.36
C THR A 46 -11.97 -22.75 -36.53
N ALA A 47 -12.36 -21.49 -36.74
CA ALA A 47 -13.20 -21.09 -37.87
C ALA A 47 -12.52 -21.36 -39.23
N ALA A 48 -11.23 -21.04 -39.36
CA ALA A 48 -10.46 -21.28 -40.57
C ALA A 48 -10.31 -22.78 -40.89
N ALA A 49 -10.09 -23.61 -39.87
CA ALA A 49 -10.00 -25.06 -40.02
C ALA A 49 -11.34 -25.66 -40.48
N ALA A 50 -12.45 -25.25 -39.83
CA ALA A 50 -13.78 -25.72 -40.19
C ALA A 50 -14.17 -25.32 -41.63
N ALA A 51 -13.87 -24.09 -42.02
CA ALA A 51 -14.12 -23.62 -43.38
C ALA A 51 -13.23 -24.29 -44.42
N LEU A 52 -11.96 -24.57 -44.11
CA LEU A 52 -11.08 -25.32 -45.02
C LEU A 52 -11.61 -26.74 -45.23
N PHE A 53 -11.99 -27.43 -44.15
CA PHE A 53 -12.57 -28.77 -44.24
C PHE A 53 -13.83 -28.80 -45.11
N ARG A 54 -14.73 -27.81 -44.96
CA ARG A 54 -15.91 -27.66 -45.84
C ARG A 54 -15.53 -27.44 -47.29
N ALA A 55 -14.58 -26.54 -47.56
CA ALA A 55 -14.12 -26.28 -48.92
C ALA A 55 -13.52 -27.53 -49.57
N GLU A 56 -12.77 -28.33 -48.82
CA GLU A 56 -12.23 -29.61 -49.29
C GLU A 56 -13.31 -30.67 -49.52
N ASP A 57 -14.31 -30.78 -48.63
CA ASP A 57 -15.43 -31.72 -48.81
C ASP A 57 -16.26 -31.39 -50.04
N VAL A 58 -16.70 -30.13 -50.19
CA VAL A 58 -17.46 -29.69 -51.36
C VAL A 58 -16.66 -29.93 -52.65
N THR A 59 -15.37 -29.58 -52.68
CA THR A 59 -14.52 -29.79 -53.87
C THR A 59 -14.35 -31.26 -54.23
N ARG A 60 -14.16 -32.14 -53.23
CA ARG A 60 -14.07 -33.59 -53.45
C ARG A 60 -15.37 -34.17 -53.97
N ARG A 61 -16.52 -33.72 -53.45
CA ARG A 61 -17.83 -34.19 -53.91
C ARG A 61 -18.15 -33.73 -55.33
N LEU A 62 -17.79 -32.50 -55.71
CA LEU A 62 -17.91 -32.03 -57.09
C LEU A 62 -16.99 -32.82 -58.04
N SER A 63 -15.75 -33.07 -57.63
CA SER A 63 -14.82 -33.89 -58.42
C SER A 63 -15.28 -35.34 -58.57
N GLY A 64 -15.90 -35.90 -57.52
CA GLY A 64 -16.52 -37.22 -57.54
C GLY A 64 -17.69 -37.30 -58.52
N ALA A 65 -18.62 -36.34 -58.45
CA ALA A 65 -19.74 -36.23 -59.39
C ALA A 65 -19.26 -36.10 -60.83
N LEU A 66 -18.24 -35.27 -61.07
CA LEU A 66 -17.61 -35.11 -62.38
C LEU A 66 -17.01 -36.44 -62.87
N GLY A 67 -16.34 -37.19 -61.99
CA GLY A 67 -15.82 -38.53 -62.30
C GLY A 67 -16.90 -39.58 -62.59
N GLU A 68 -18.09 -39.47 -61.99
CA GLU A 68 -19.23 -40.34 -62.32
C GLU A 68 -19.82 -40.02 -63.69
N ILE A 69 -19.93 -38.73 -64.06
CA ILE A 69 -20.41 -38.33 -65.39
C ILE A 69 -19.49 -38.90 -66.49
N GLY A 70 -18.17 -38.85 -66.29
CA GLY A 70 -17.20 -39.42 -67.23
C GLY A 70 -17.31 -40.93 -67.45
N LYS A 71 -18.05 -41.67 -66.60
CA LYS A 71 -18.30 -43.11 -66.74
C LYS A 71 -19.62 -43.41 -67.48
N VAL A 72 -20.44 -42.41 -67.75
CA VAL A 72 -21.74 -42.59 -68.40
C VAL A 72 -21.52 -42.96 -69.86
N SER A 73 -21.86 -44.21 -70.21
CA SER A 73 -21.76 -44.74 -71.58
C SER A 73 -23.02 -44.44 -72.39
N ALA A 74 -23.35 -43.16 -72.56
CA ALA A 74 -24.49 -42.71 -73.37
C ALA A 74 -24.09 -41.50 -74.22
N THR A 75 -24.69 -41.35 -75.39
CA THR A 75 -24.46 -40.19 -76.26
C THR A 75 -24.80 -38.90 -75.49
N PRO A 76 -23.89 -37.90 -75.47
CA PRO A 76 -24.15 -36.64 -74.77
C PRO A 76 -25.50 -36.06 -75.15
N CYS A 77 -26.25 -35.60 -74.15
CA CYS A 77 -27.56 -34.97 -74.30
C CYS A 77 -28.69 -35.86 -74.84
N SER A 78 -28.47 -37.17 -74.97
CA SER A 78 -29.57 -38.14 -75.12
C SER A 78 -30.47 -38.17 -73.88
N THR A 79 -31.67 -38.74 -74.01
CA THR A 79 -32.59 -38.92 -72.88
C THR A 79 -31.97 -39.75 -71.75
N ILE A 80 -31.25 -40.82 -72.10
CA ILE A 80 -30.52 -41.69 -71.14
C ILE A 80 -29.44 -40.88 -70.41
N TYR A 81 -28.64 -40.10 -71.14
CA TYR A 81 -27.60 -39.26 -70.56
C TYR A 81 -28.19 -38.24 -69.57
N LEU A 82 -29.28 -37.57 -69.93
CA LEU A 82 -29.97 -36.61 -69.06
C LEU A 82 -30.55 -37.27 -67.80
N HIS A 83 -31.05 -38.50 -67.88
CA HIS A 83 -31.49 -39.26 -66.71
C HIS A 83 -30.33 -39.58 -65.76
N GLU A 84 -29.17 -40.00 -66.28
CA GLU A 84 -27.98 -40.22 -65.47
C GLU A 84 -27.46 -38.93 -64.83
N LEU A 85 -27.43 -37.81 -65.56
CA LEU A 85 -27.05 -36.52 -64.99
C LEU A 85 -27.95 -36.10 -63.82
N ARG A 86 -29.27 -36.31 -63.94
CA ARG A 86 -30.23 -36.04 -62.84
C ARG A 86 -29.99 -36.96 -61.66
N ARG A 87 -29.72 -38.26 -61.89
CA ARG A 87 -29.38 -39.21 -60.82
C ARG A 87 -28.10 -38.78 -60.08
N ILE A 88 -27.06 -38.38 -60.81
CA ILE A 88 -25.78 -37.92 -60.25
C ILE A 88 -25.99 -36.63 -59.45
N ALA A 89 -26.71 -35.65 -60.00
CA ALA A 89 -27.03 -34.40 -59.30
C ALA A 89 -27.85 -34.62 -58.02
N LEU A 90 -28.77 -35.59 -58.01
CA LEU A 90 -29.52 -35.99 -56.81
C LEU A 90 -28.68 -36.75 -55.78
N THR A 91 -27.67 -37.51 -56.23
CA THR A 91 -26.78 -38.28 -55.34
C THR A 91 -25.76 -37.36 -54.66
N HIS A 92 -25.25 -36.37 -55.38
CA HIS A 92 -24.31 -35.37 -54.87
C HIS A 92 -25.05 -34.09 -54.49
N THR A 93 -25.46 -33.96 -53.22
CA THR A 93 -26.29 -32.85 -52.73
C THR A 93 -25.70 -31.44 -52.92
N GLN A 94 -24.40 -31.32 -53.21
CA GLN A 94 -23.70 -30.07 -53.52
C GLN A 94 -23.79 -29.66 -54.99
N VAL A 95 -24.16 -30.59 -55.88
CA VAL A 95 -24.31 -30.34 -57.31
C VAL A 95 -25.68 -29.72 -57.55
N ARG A 96 -25.68 -28.47 -58.02
CA ARG A 96 -26.88 -27.75 -58.40
C ARG A 96 -27.30 -28.05 -59.83
N ASP A 97 -26.34 -28.23 -60.72
CA ASP A 97 -26.56 -28.60 -62.12
C ASP A 97 -25.39 -29.42 -62.66
N ALA A 98 -25.65 -30.27 -63.64
CA ALA A 98 -24.64 -31.04 -64.36
C ALA A 98 -25.01 -31.12 -65.84
N GLY A 99 -24.04 -31.17 -66.73
CA GLY A 99 -24.35 -31.12 -68.16
C GLY A 99 -23.15 -31.34 -69.07
N ALA A 100 -23.32 -31.01 -70.35
CA ALA A 100 -22.28 -31.13 -71.38
C ALA A 100 -22.11 -29.81 -72.16
N TYR A 101 -20.89 -29.60 -72.67
CA TYR A 101 -20.50 -28.50 -73.54
C TYR A 101 -19.60 -29.02 -74.68
N ASP A 102 -19.58 -28.32 -75.82
CA ASP A 102 -18.76 -28.69 -76.98
C ASP A 102 -17.30 -28.18 -76.89
N HIS A 103 -16.50 -28.50 -77.90
CA HIS A 103 -15.09 -28.06 -77.98
C HIS A 103 -14.91 -26.54 -77.99
N ASP A 104 -15.92 -25.79 -78.44
CA ASP A 104 -15.94 -24.32 -78.44
C ASP A 104 -16.49 -23.74 -77.12
N GLY A 105 -16.76 -24.60 -76.12
CA GLY A 105 -17.30 -24.21 -74.83
C GLY A 105 -18.78 -23.84 -74.85
N ARG A 106 -19.52 -24.17 -75.92
CA ARG A 106 -20.97 -23.94 -76.01
C ARG A 106 -21.71 -25.04 -75.28
N TRP A 107 -22.65 -24.66 -74.41
CA TRP A 107 -23.49 -25.62 -73.68
C TRP A 107 -24.36 -26.44 -74.63
N GLN A 108 -24.40 -27.76 -74.41
CA GLN A 108 -25.18 -28.71 -75.19
C GLN A 108 -26.42 -29.18 -74.42
N CYS A 109 -26.28 -29.42 -73.11
CA CYS A 109 -27.38 -29.81 -72.26
C CYS A 109 -27.09 -29.60 -70.77
N SER A 110 -28.16 -29.58 -69.98
CA SER A 110 -28.16 -29.40 -68.52
C SER A 110 -29.15 -30.38 -67.87
N SER A 111 -28.85 -30.84 -66.67
CA SER A 111 -29.73 -31.70 -65.87
C SER A 111 -31.05 -31.01 -65.52
N LEU A 112 -31.00 -29.68 -65.37
CA LEU A 112 -32.13 -28.80 -65.08
C LEU A 112 -32.96 -28.48 -66.33
N LEU A 113 -32.31 -28.15 -67.45
CA LEU A 113 -32.99 -27.66 -68.66
C LEU A 113 -33.24 -28.72 -69.74
N GLY A 114 -32.58 -29.88 -69.65
CA GLY A 114 -32.60 -30.89 -70.71
C GLY A 114 -31.64 -30.55 -71.87
N ALA A 115 -31.94 -31.08 -73.06
CA ALA A 115 -31.21 -30.76 -74.28
C ALA A 115 -31.49 -29.31 -74.69
N VAL A 116 -30.43 -28.53 -74.92
CA VAL A 116 -30.55 -27.12 -75.27
C VAL A 116 -30.54 -27.00 -76.79
N SER A 117 -31.66 -26.56 -77.38
CA SER A 117 -31.72 -26.20 -78.79
C SER A 117 -31.05 -24.84 -79.03
N ALA A 118 -30.63 -24.60 -80.27
CA ALA A 118 -29.80 -23.46 -80.68
C ALA A 118 -30.33 -22.05 -80.29
N GLY A 119 -31.54 -21.89 -79.75
CA GLY A 119 -32.11 -20.60 -79.35
C GLY A 119 -32.26 -20.34 -77.83
N THR A 120 -32.08 -21.34 -76.95
CA THR A 120 -32.40 -21.17 -75.50
C THR A 120 -31.21 -20.69 -74.65
N LEU A 121 -29.98 -20.85 -75.14
CA LEU A 121 -28.72 -20.36 -74.53
C LEU A 121 -27.78 -19.76 -75.61
N GLU A 122 -28.34 -19.18 -76.67
CA GLU A 122 -27.58 -18.60 -77.79
C GLU A 122 -26.66 -17.48 -77.26
N GLY A 123 -25.34 -17.68 -77.29
CA GLY A 123 -24.32 -16.73 -76.81
C GLY A 123 -23.65 -17.06 -75.46
N LEU A 124 -23.93 -18.21 -74.86
CA LEU A 124 -23.30 -18.66 -73.62
C LEU A 124 -22.14 -19.62 -73.88
N THR A 125 -21.01 -19.10 -74.32
CA THR A 125 -19.74 -19.84 -74.31
C THR A 125 -19.10 -19.76 -72.94
N LEU A 126 -18.57 -20.89 -72.46
CA LEU A 126 -17.68 -20.90 -71.29
C LEU A 126 -16.45 -20.04 -71.62
N PRO A 127 -16.12 -19.04 -70.77
CA PRO A 127 -14.89 -18.28 -70.95
C PRO A 127 -13.67 -19.18 -70.71
N ALA A 128 -12.46 -18.64 -70.89
CA ALA A 128 -11.26 -19.34 -70.45
C ALA A 128 -11.37 -19.72 -68.96
N PRO A 129 -10.97 -20.93 -68.55
CA PRO A 129 -11.09 -21.35 -67.16
C PRO A 129 -10.19 -20.52 -66.26
N ASP A 130 -10.69 -20.19 -65.07
CA ASP A 130 -9.94 -19.45 -64.07
C ASP A 130 -8.79 -20.29 -63.47
N TRP A 131 -8.93 -21.61 -63.53
CA TRP A 131 -7.92 -22.56 -63.11
C TRP A 131 -8.06 -23.88 -63.87
N ARG A 132 -6.95 -24.56 -64.15
CA ARG A 132 -6.92 -25.90 -64.74
C ARG A 132 -5.95 -26.80 -63.96
N SER A 133 -6.46 -27.94 -63.49
CA SER A 133 -5.68 -29.00 -62.85
C SER A 133 -4.78 -29.72 -63.85
N ARG A 134 -3.72 -30.36 -63.35
CA ARG A 134 -2.87 -31.29 -64.13
C ARG A 134 -3.69 -32.45 -64.71
N ASP A 135 -4.73 -32.87 -64.01
CA ASP A 135 -5.60 -34.00 -64.41
C ASP A 135 -6.74 -33.57 -65.36
N GLY A 136 -6.62 -32.41 -66.01
CA GLY A 136 -7.56 -31.93 -67.03
C GLY A 136 -8.84 -31.27 -66.50
N VAL A 137 -9.05 -31.19 -65.18
CA VAL A 137 -10.19 -30.44 -64.61
C VAL A 137 -10.01 -28.95 -64.86
N SER A 138 -11.00 -28.31 -65.45
CA SER A 138 -11.09 -26.87 -65.58
C SER A 138 -12.13 -26.32 -64.60
N ALA A 139 -11.84 -25.19 -63.94
CA ALA A 139 -12.75 -24.55 -62.99
C ALA A 139 -13.02 -23.10 -63.38
N TRP A 140 -14.26 -22.67 -63.17
CA TRP A 140 -14.72 -21.30 -63.34
C TRP A 140 -15.35 -20.82 -62.04
N TYR A 141 -14.84 -19.71 -61.52
CA TYR A 141 -15.22 -19.08 -60.26
C TYR A 141 -16.08 -17.85 -60.58
N ALA A 142 -17.30 -17.79 -60.02
CA ALA A 142 -18.27 -16.72 -60.23
C ALA A 142 -18.86 -16.64 -61.65
N LEU A 143 -19.26 -17.78 -62.23
CA LEU A 143 -19.97 -17.80 -63.50
C LEU A 143 -21.46 -17.46 -63.28
N SER A 144 -21.86 -16.22 -63.54
CA SER A 144 -23.26 -15.72 -63.35
C SER A 144 -24.22 -16.07 -64.49
N ARG A 145 -23.77 -16.95 -65.38
CA ARG A 145 -24.34 -17.18 -66.71
C ARG A 145 -25.05 -18.54 -66.84
N LEU A 146 -25.21 -19.25 -65.73
CA LEU A 146 -25.93 -20.52 -65.65
C LEU A 146 -27.44 -20.31 -65.39
N PRO A 147 -28.28 -21.30 -65.73
CA PRO A 147 -29.72 -21.26 -65.46
C PRO A 147 -30.02 -20.95 -63.98
N GLY A 148 -30.75 -19.86 -63.73
CA GLY A 148 -31.06 -19.37 -62.39
C GLY A 148 -30.23 -18.19 -61.87
N GLY A 149 -29.39 -17.57 -62.72
CA GLY A 149 -28.92 -16.17 -62.57
C GLY A 149 -28.01 -15.83 -61.38
N LYS A 150 -27.57 -16.83 -60.60
CA LYS A 150 -26.65 -16.64 -59.47
C LYS A 150 -25.23 -17.03 -59.88
N GLU A 151 -24.23 -16.37 -59.30
CA GLU A 151 -22.83 -16.79 -59.40
C GLU A 151 -22.69 -18.26 -59.02
N SER A 152 -22.09 -19.04 -59.91
CA SER A 152 -21.93 -20.48 -59.75
C SER A 152 -20.46 -20.85 -59.85
N LEU A 153 -20.07 -21.84 -59.04
CA LEU A 153 -18.80 -22.54 -59.15
C LEU A 153 -18.99 -23.67 -60.15
N VAL A 154 -18.25 -23.64 -61.26
CA VAL A 154 -18.33 -24.69 -62.29
C VAL A 154 -17.01 -25.45 -62.34
N MET A 155 -17.08 -26.78 -62.35
CA MET A 155 -15.95 -27.66 -62.63
C MET A 155 -16.29 -28.54 -63.82
N GLY A 156 -15.38 -28.64 -64.79
CA GLY A 156 -15.60 -29.40 -66.00
C GLY A 156 -14.36 -30.17 -66.44
N ARG A 157 -14.59 -31.24 -67.20
CA ARG A 157 -13.56 -32.11 -67.78
C ARG A 157 -14.15 -32.76 -69.03
N ASP A 158 -13.35 -32.93 -70.08
CA ASP A 158 -13.70 -33.70 -71.29
C ASP A 158 -15.10 -33.42 -71.88
N GLY A 159 -15.52 -32.15 -71.90
CA GLY A 159 -16.81 -31.73 -72.48
C GLY A 159 -18.02 -31.88 -71.56
N PHE A 160 -17.85 -32.20 -70.27
CA PHE A 160 -18.93 -32.22 -69.28
C PHE A 160 -18.59 -31.41 -68.03
N TYR A 161 -19.61 -31.02 -67.29
CA TYR A 161 -19.47 -30.12 -66.14
C TYR A 161 -20.42 -30.46 -64.99
N VAL A 162 -20.05 -29.97 -63.82
CA VAL A 162 -20.89 -29.82 -62.64
C VAL A 162 -20.84 -28.38 -62.17
N ALA A 163 -21.96 -27.87 -61.68
CA ALA A 163 -22.11 -26.53 -61.13
C ALA A 163 -22.64 -26.59 -59.70
N ALA A 164 -22.14 -25.73 -58.84
CA ALA A 164 -22.49 -25.63 -57.44
C ALA A 164 -22.65 -24.17 -57.01
N ASP A 165 -23.33 -23.94 -55.88
CA ASP A 165 -23.40 -22.62 -55.27
C ASP A 165 -22.10 -22.33 -54.49
N PRO A 166 -21.34 -21.26 -54.80
CA PRO A 166 -20.12 -20.90 -54.10
C PRO A 166 -20.32 -20.67 -52.60
N SER A 167 -21.54 -20.33 -52.16
CA SER A 167 -21.86 -20.16 -50.74
C SER A 167 -21.74 -21.46 -49.93
N LEU A 168 -21.73 -22.64 -50.56
CA LEU A 168 -21.47 -23.92 -49.89
C LEU A 168 -20.08 -23.99 -49.24
N TYR A 169 -19.11 -23.20 -49.72
CA TYR A 169 -17.82 -23.05 -49.07
C TYR A 169 -17.86 -22.18 -47.80
N LEU A 170 -18.90 -21.35 -47.67
CA LEU A 170 -19.05 -20.34 -46.62
C LEU A 170 -20.10 -20.73 -45.57
N ASP A 171 -21.09 -21.54 -45.94
CA ASP A 171 -22.26 -21.84 -45.12
C ASP A 171 -21.89 -22.72 -43.92
N GLY A 172 -21.84 -22.06 -42.77
CA GLY A 172 -21.68 -22.67 -41.47
C GLY A 172 -22.61 -21.93 -40.51
N ARG A 173 -23.73 -22.55 -40.16
CA ARG A 173 -24.69 -22.08 -39.13
C ARG A 173 -24.06 -21.88 -37.73
N ASP A 174 -22.78 -22.23 -37.55
CA ASP A 174 -22.02 -22.09 -36.31
C ASP A 174 -21.34 -20.72 -36.12
N ASN A 175 -21.58 -19.74 -37.00
CA ASN A 175 -21.00 -18.38 -36.92
C ASN A 175 -21.56 -17.50 -35.77
N ALA A 176 -22.08 -18.09 -34.70
CA ALA A 176 -22.79 -17.41 -33.61
C ALA A 176 -21.92 -16.50 -32.73
N SER A 177 -20.62 -16.29 -33.02
CA SER A 177 -19.76 -15.53 -32.10
C SER A 177 -18.74 -14.57 -32.73
N ALA A 178 -18.71 -14.37 -34.06
CA ALA A 178 -18.10 -13.16 -34.64
C ALA A 178 -18.49 -12.94 -36.11
N PRO A 179 -18.72 -11.69 -36.56
CA PRO A 179 -18.80 -11.33 -37.98
C PRO A 179 -17.38 -11.36 -38.55
N ALA A 180 -16.81 -12.55 -38.73
CA ALA A 180 -15.52 -12.71 -39.37
C ALA A 180 -15.67 -12.57 -40.88
N SER A 181 -14.80 -11.77 -41.50
CA SER A 181 -14.61 -11.78 -42.95
C SER A 181 -13.91 -13.09 -43.31
N LEU A 182 -14.47 -13.85 -44.25
CA LEU A 182 -13.99 -15.17 -44.62
C LEU A 182 -13.95 -15.28 -46.14
N ALA A 183 -12.85 -15.81 -46.65
CA ALA A 183 -12.70 -16.10 -48.07
C ALA A 183 -11.97 -17.41 -48.30
N VAL A 184 -12.40 -18.10 -49.36
CA VAL A 184 -11.74 -19.29 -49.91
C VAL A 184 -11.04 -18.89 -51.20
N ILE A 185 -9.78 -19.28 -51.34
CA ILE A 185 -8.86 -18.85 -52.38
C ILE A 185 -8.30 -20.09 -53.08
N ASN A 186 -8.23 -20.07 -54.41
CA ASN A 186 -7.42 -21.04 -55.15
C ASN A 186 -5.95 -20.64 -55.04
N THR A 187 -5.10 -21.52 -54.51
CA THR A 187 -3.69 -21.19 -54.24
C THR A 187 -2.83 -21.05 -55.49
N GLU A 188 -3.16 -21.77 -56.56
CA GLU A 188 -2.43 -21.75 -57.84
C GLU A 188 -2.84 -20.56 -58.72
N ALA A 189 -4.15 -20.29 -58.82
CA ALA A 189 -4.68 -19.14 -59.55
C ALA A 189 -4.60 -17.82 -58.76
N SER A 190 -4.29 -17.87 -57.45
CA SER A 190 -4.29 -16.72 -56.55
C SER A 190 -5.57 -15.87 -56.64
N ARG A 191 -6.72 -16.56 -56.75
CA ARG A 191 -8.03 -15.97 -56.99
C ARG A 191 -9.04 -16.41 -55.92
N VAL A 192 -9.92 -15.50 -55.51
CA VAL A 192 -10.99 -15.79 -54.55
C VAL A 192 -12.07 -16.60 -55.25
N ILE A 193 -12.45 -17.73 -54.65
CA ILE A 193 -13.51 -18.62 -55.13
C ILE A 193 -14.85 -18.25 -54.49
N ALA A 194 -14.84 -17.98 -53.19
CA ALA A 194 -16.02 -17.58 -52.42
C ALA A 194 -15.62 -16.65 -51.27
N ARG A 195 -16.47 -15.68 -50.92
CA ARG A 195 -16.25 -14.76 -49.80
C ARG A 195 -17.54 -14.35 -49.10
N THR A 196 -17.46 -14.00 -47.82
CA THR A 196 -18.60 -13.38 -47.13
C THR A 196 -18.81 -11.93 -47.63
N PRO A 197 -20.04 -11.41 -47.65
CA PRO A 197 -20.34 -10.10 -48.26
C PRO A 197 -19.54 -8.92 -47.71
N ALA A 198 -19.23 -8.94 -46.40
CA ALA A 198 -18.49 -7.89 -45.70
C ALA A 198 -16.97 -7.86 -46.01
N THR A 199 -16.50 -8.74 -46.89
CA THR A 199 -15.07 -8.96 -47.15
C THR A 199 -14.59 -8.17 -48.36
N ASP A 200 -13.55 -7.35 -48.19
CA ASP A 200 -12.79 -6.75 -49.30
C ASP A 200 -11.82 -7.77 -49.94
N THR A 201 -12.06 -8.08 -51.21
CA THR A 201 -11.27 -9.02 -52.02
C THR A 201 -9.80 -8.61 -52.12
N ALA A 202 -9.50 -7.31 -52.28
CA ALA A 202 -8.13 -6.83 -52.47
C ALA A 202 -7.32 -6.96 -51.17
N ALA A 203 -7.92 -6.57 -50.05
CA ALA A 203 -7.32 -6.68 -48.72
C ALA A 203 -7.01 -8.14 -48.35
N ILE A 204 -7.94 -9.07 -48.60
CA ILE A 204 -7.72 -10.49 -48.30
C ILE A 204 -6.63 -11.12 -49.17
N LEU A 205 -6.60 -10.80 -50.47
CA LEU A 205 -5.57 -11.33 -51.36
C LEU A 205 -4.18 -10.79 -50.97
N ALA A 206 -4.09 -9.55 -50.48
CA ALA A 206 -2.85 -9.01 -49.94
C ALA A 206 -2.40 -9.79 -48.69
N VAL A 207 -3.32 -10.09 -47.76
CA VAL A 207 -3.04 -10.91 -46.56
C VAL A 207 -2.59 -12.33 -46.92
N TYR A 208 -3.19 -12.95 -47.94
CA TYR A 208 -2.79 -14.28 -48.42
C TYR A 208 -1.37 -14.29 -49.03
N ARG A 209 -1.07 -13.31 -49.91
CA ARG A 209 0.21 -13.23 -50.63
C ARG A 209 1.37 -12.89 -49.71
N THR A 210 1.16 -11.95 -48.81
CA THR A 210 2.15 -11.49 -47.84
C THR A 210 1.50 -11.46 -46.47
N PRO A 211 1.60 -12.55 -45.69
CA PRO A 211 1.15 -12.54 -44.30
C PRO A 211 2.15 -11.73 -43.46
N SER A 212 2.15 -10.40 -43.64
CA SER A 212 2.93 -9.47 -42.83
C SER A 212 2.00 -8.87 -41.78
N PRO A 213 2.31 -8.93 -40.47
CA PRO A 213 1.52 -8.25 -39.45
C PRO A 213 1.37 -6.78 -39.86
N GLY A 214 0.13 -6.41 -40.17
CA GLY A 214 -0.20 -5.04 -40.55
C GLY A 214 -0.02 -4.12 -39.35
N PRO A 215 0.18 -2.81 -39.59
CA PRO A 215 0.32 -1.81 -38.52
C PRO A 215 -0.91 -1.77 -37.59
N ASP A 216 -2.08 -2.19 -38.09
CA ASP A 216 -3.30 -2.29 -37.32
C ASP A 216 -3.57 -3.75 -36.93
N CYS A 217 -3.70 -4.03 -35.63
CA CYS A 217 -3.93 -5.34 -35.00
C CYS A 217 -5.19 -6.12 -35.45
N ALA A 218 -5.50 -6.20 -36.74
CA ALA A 218 -6.40 -7.20 -37.28
C ALA A 218 -5.74 -8.56 -37.07
N SER A 219 -6.45 -9.45 -36.37
CA SER A 219 -6.06 -10.86 -36.32
C SER A 219 -6.62 -11.52 -37.57
N TRP A 220 -5.73 -12.10 -38.36
CA TRP A 220 -6.09 -12.98 -39.46
C TRP A 220 -5.43 -14.34 -39.28
N VAL A 221 -6.07 -15.35 -39.84
CA VAL A 221 -5.54 -16.70 -39.93
C VAL A 221 -5.64 -17.16 -41.37
N VAL A 222 -4.54 -17.72 -41.88
CA VAL A 222 -4.49 -18.37 -43.19
C VAL A 222 -4.27 -19.87 -42.96
N ARG A 223 -5.16 -20.70 -43.51
CA ARG A 223 -5.03 -22.16 -43.54
C ARG A 223 -4.97 -22.61 -45.00
N ARG A 224 -4.03 -23.49 -45.33
CA ARG A 224 -3.86 -24.04 -46.68
C ARG A 224 -4.19 -25.53 -46.65
N SER A 225 -4.91 -26.00 -47.65
CA SER A 225 -5.12 -27.42 -47.89
C SER A 225 -3.79 -28.07 -48.26
N VAL A 226 -3.61 -29.32 -47.84
CA VAL A 226 -2.45 -30.15 -48.21
C VAL A 226 -2.71 -30.90 -49.52
N SER A 227 -3.98 -31.21 -49.82
CA SER A 227 -4.38 -32.10 -50.92
C SER A 227 -5.03 -31.40 -52.10
N LEU A 228 -5.55 -30.19 -51.90
CA LEU A 228 -6.22 -29.40 -52.93
C LEU A 228 -5.58 -28.01 -53.04
N PRO A 229 -5.69 -27.33 -54.20
CA PRO A 229 -5.16 -25.97 -54.38
C PRO A 229 -6.08 -24.94 -53.71
N LEU A 230 -6.36 -25.10 -52.42
CA LEU A 230 -7.30 -24.30 -51.65
C LEU A 230 -6.61 -23.68 -50.43
N ALA A 231 -6.95 -22.43 -50.13
CA ALA A 231 -6.63 -21.76 -48.90
C ALA A 231 -7.85 -21.01 -48.36
N VAL A 232 -7.94 -20.91 -47.04
CA VAL A 232 -8.96 -20.12 -46.36
C VAL A 232 -8.29 -19.02 -45.57
N VAL A 233 -8.80 -17.80 -45.73
CA VAL A 233 -8.41 -16.63 -44.96
C VAL A 233 -9.59 -16.18 -44.12
N VAL A 234 -9.38 -16.06 -42.82
CA VAL A 234 -10.38 -15.55 -41.88
C VAL A 234 -9.79 -14.35 -41.14
N SER A 235 -10.53 -13.24 -41.08
CA SER A 235 -10.12 -12.04 -40.35
C SER A 235 -11.26 -11.47 -39.51
N ALA A 236 -10.92 -10.93 -38.34
CA ALA A 236 -11.89 -10.28 -37.47
C ALA A 236 -11.73 -8.74 -37.48
N PRO A 237 -12.83 -7.96 -37.46
CA PRO A 237 -12.79 -6.49 -37.53
C PRO A 237 -12.06 -5.84 -36.34
N HIS A 238 -11.47 -4.66 -36.56
CA HIS A 238 -10.71 -3.94 -35.54
C HIS A 238 -11.58 -3.57 -34.32
N GLN A 239 -11.03 -3.71 -33.12
CA GLN A 239 -11.63 -3.16 -31.90
C GLN A 239 -11.16 -1.73 -31.69
N THR A 240 -12.11 -0.80 -31.57
CA THR A 240 -11.84 0.60 -31.23
C THR A 240 -11.30 0.72 -29.81
N PHE A 241 -10.47 1.74 -29.56
CA PHE A 241 -9.88 2.00 -28.24
C PHE A 241 -10.93 2.02 -27.10
N ARG A 242 -12.12 2.59 -27.37
CA ARG A 242 -13.23 2.65 -26.43
C ARG A 242 -13.74 1.27 -25.98
N GLN A 243 -13.77 0.29 -26.88
CA GLN A 243 -14.15 -1.09 -26.56
C GLN A 243 -13.07 -1.84 -25.76
N ARG A 244 -11.79 -1.47 -25.93
CA ARG A 244 -10.70 -2.02 -25.10
C ARG A 244 -10.82 -1.56 -23.65
N VAL A 245 -11.15 -0.29 -23.44
CA VAL A 245 -11.29 0.29 -22.09
C VAL A 245 -12.56 -0.21 -21.38
N SER A 246 -13.69 -0.31 -22.07
CA SER A 246 -14.97 -0.72 -21.45
C SER A 246 -15.00 -2.17 -20.97
N THR A 247 -14.06 -3.00 -21.45
CA THR A 247 -13.93 -4.40 -21.05
C THR A 247 -12.85 -4.60 -19.99
N LEU A 248 -12.15 -3.55 -19.52
CA LEU A 248 -11.23 -3.71 -18.39
C LEU A 248 -11.98 -4.26 -17.17
N PRO A 249 -11.42 -5.25 -16.46
CA PRO A 249 -12.06 -5.78 -15.27
C PRO A 249 -11.85 -4.80 -14.12
N TRP A 250 -12.76 -3.81 -14.01
CA TRP A 250 -12.75 -2.76 -12.98
C TRP A 250 -12.57 -3.30 -11.55
N GLY A 251 -12.97 -4.55 -11.30
CA GLY A 251 -12.74 -5.23 -10.02
C GLY A 251 -11.27 -5.33 -9.59
N TRP A 252 -10.33 -5.52 -10.53
CA TRP A 252 -8.89 -5.57 -10.19
C TRP A 252 -8.33 -4.19 -9.87
N LEU A 253 -8.82 -3.15 -10.55
CA LEU A 253 -8.43 -1.76 -10.26
C LEU A 253 -8.94 -1.33 -8.88
N LEU A 254 -10.22 -1.56 -8.61
CA LEU A 254 -10.84 -1.23 -7.32
C LEU A 254 -10.24 -2.07 -6.18
N GLY A 255 -9.98 -3.35 -6.43
CA GLY A 255 -9.31 -4.23 -5.47
C GLY A 255 -7.88 -3.80 -5.15
N GLY A 256 -7.09 -3.45 -6.16
CA GLY A 256 -5.73 -2.92 -5.96
C GLY A 256 -5.72 -1.60 -5.19
N MET A 257 -6.65 -0.70 -5.50
CA MET A 257 -6.79 0.58 -4.79
C MET A 257 -7.21 0.38 -3.33
N GLY A 258 -8.14 -0.55 -3.07
CA GLY A 258 -8.57 -0.92 -1.71
C GLY A 258 -7.42 -1.52 -0.88
N ALA A 259 -6.65 -2.45 -1.45
CA ALA A 259 -5.50 -3.05 -0.78
C ALA A 259 -4.41 -2.00 -0.47
N GLY A 260 -4.13 -1.09 -1.41
CA GLY A 260 -3.18 0.00 -1.21
C GLY A 260 -3.58 0.93 -0.06
N LEU A 261 -4.86 1.31 0.02
CA LEU A 261 -5.39 2.14 1.12
C LEU A 261 -5.29 1.44 2.47
N ALA A 262 -5.59 0.13 2.53
CA ALA A 262 -5.48 -0.66 3.76
C ALA A 262 -4.02 -0.73 4.27
N CYS A 263 -3.06 -0.99 3.39
CA CYS A 263 -1.63 -0.98 3.74
C CYS A 263 -1.15 0.39 4.24
N ALA A 264 -1.59 1.47 3.59
CA ALA A 264 -1.26 2.84 4.00
C ALA A 264 -1.84 3.17 5.39
N ALA A 265 -3.10 2.80 5.63
CA ALA A 265 -3.76 2.98 6.93
C ALA A 265 -3.06 2.18 8.03
N TRP A 266 -2.67 0.93 7.75
CA TRP A 266 -1.92 0.10 8.69
C TRP A 266 -0.55 0.69 9.02
N ALA A 267 0.21 1.12 8.01
CA ALA A 267 1.51 1.74 8.20
C ALA A 267 1.40 3.07 9.00
N ALA A 268 0.43 3.92 8.65
CA ALA A 268 0.16 5.16 9.37
C ALA A 268 -0.21 4.89 10.83
N TRP A 269 -1.10 3.93 11.09
CA TRP A 269 -1.48 3.52 12.44
C TRP A 269 -0.27 3.00 13.24
N PHE A 270 0.57 2.16 12.64
CA PHE A 270 1.75 1.59 13.27
C PHE A 270 2.77 2.68 13.65
N ILE A 271 3.03 3.62 12.73
CA ILE A 271 3.95 4.74 12.93
C ILE A 271 3.42 5.69 14.01
N VAL A 272 2.15 6.05 13.97
CA VAL A 272 1.53 6.97 14.95
C VAL A 272 1.51 6.36 16.35
N ARG A 273 1.23 5.06 16.50
CA ARG A 273 1.27 4.38 17.81
C ARG A 273 2.68 4.40 18.42
N ARG A 274 3.70 4.07 17.64
CA ARG A 274 5.12 4.06 18.06
C ARG A 274 5.65 5.46 18.38
N LEU A 275 5.12 6.49 17.73
CA LEU A 275 5.53 7.88 17.92
C LEU A 275 4.67 8.65 18.93
N SER A 276 3.64 8.04 19.51
CA SER A 276 2.84 8.71 20.53
C SER A 276 3.75 9.07 21.73
N PRO A 277 3.72 10.31 22.24
CA PRO A 277 4.56 10.71 23.37
C PRO A 277 4.39 9.77 24.59
N ARG A 278 3.15 9.34 24.86
CA ARG A 278 2.84 8.36 25.92
C ARG A 278 3.50 7.00 25.68
N GLY A 279 3.48 6.49 24.44
CA GLY A 279 4.12 5.22 24.09
C GLY A 279 5.64 5.27 24.26
N GLN A 280 6.26 6.39 23.88
CA GLN A 280 7.70 6.61 24.10
C GLN A 280 8.05 6.65 25.60
N LEU A 281 7.24 7.34 26.41
CA LEU A 281 7.46 7.44 27.85
C LEU A 281 7.27 6.09 28.56
N SER A 282 6.26 5.32 28.18
CA SER A 282 6.05 3.96 28.70
C SER A 282 7.20 3.02 28.35
N ASP A 283 7.75 3.08 27.13
CA ASP A 283 8.93 2.31 26.75
C ASP A 283 10.19 2.79 27.50
N ALA A 284 10.31 4.09 27.77
CA ALA A 284 11.40 4.67 28.57
C ALA A 284 11.39 4.15 30.02
N VAL A 285 10.23 4.06 30.66
CA VAL A 285 10.07 3.45 31.99
C VAL A 285 10.51 1.99 31.93
N ARG A 286 9.99 1.21 30.98
CA ARG A 286 10.36 -0.22 30.82
C ARG A 286 11.85 -0.45 30.57
N ARG A 287 12.55 0.51 29.96
CA ARG A 287 13.97 0.43 29.61
C ARG A 287 14.89 1.15 30.60
N HIS A 288 14.38 1.64 31.74
CA HIS A 288 15.15 2.38 32.74
C HIS A 288 15.98 3.53 32.13
N GLN A 289 15.34 4.36 31.31
CA GLN A 289 15.99 5.49 30.62
C GLN A 289 16.05 6.78 31.44
N PHE A 290 15.54 6.76 32.68
CA PHE A 290 15.61 7.90 33.58
C PHE A 290 16.91 7.84 34.38
N ILE A 291 17.66 8.95 34.33
CA ILE A 291 18.88 9.14 35.11
C ILE A 291 18.64 10.23 36.14
N VAL A 292 19.44 10.25 37.20
CA VAL A 292 19.35 11.24 38.26
C VAL A 292 20.56 12.15 38.21
N ALA A 293 20.32 13.47 38.28
CA ALA A 293 21.34 14.47 38.54
C ALA A 293 21.13 15.04 39.95
N TYR A 294 22.20 15.33 40.66
CA TYR A 294 22.18 15.75 42.06
C TYR A 294 22.57 17.21 42.16
N GLN A 295 21.63 18.07 42.55
CA GLN A 295 21.90 19.49 42.76
C GLN A 295 22.33 19.71 44.22
N PRO A 296 23.56 20.18 44.50
CA PRO A 296 24.02 20.34 45.87
C PRO A 296 23.21 21.37 46.66
N ILE A 297 22.83 21.01 47.88
CA ILE A 297 22.24 21.90 48.88
C ILE A 297 23.33 22.26 49.89
N VAL A 298 23.48 23.56 50.14
CA VAL A 298 24.58 24.14 50.91
C VAL A 298 24.03 24.91 52.10
N ASP A 299 24.67 24.75 53.26
CA ASP A 299 24.44 25.61 54.43
C ASP A 299 25.02 27.00 54.13
N LEU A 300 24.17 28.03 54.14
CA LEU A 300 24.56 29.38 53.70
C LEU A 300 25.59 30.03 54.63
N THR A 301 25.66 29.59 55.89
CA THR A 301 26.59 30.12 56.89
C THR A 301 27.96 29.47 56.78
N THR A 302 28.00 28.14 56.75
CA THR A 302 29.26 27.38 56.73
C THR A 302 29.80 27.15 55.32
N ARG A 303 28.98 27.37 54.30
CA ARG A 303 29.25 27.04 52.89
C ARG A 303 29.55 25.56 52.65
N ARG A 304 29.19 24.69 53.60
CA ARG A 304 29.34 23.25 53.49
C ARG A 304 28.15 22.64 52.78
N CYS A 305 28.40 21.68 51.89
CA CYS A 305 27.34 20.88 51.31
C CYS A 305 26.75 19.98 52.40
N VAL A 306 25.42 19.99 52.54
CA VAL A 306 24.67 19.20 53.52
C VAL A 306 23.79 18.13 52.87
N GLY A 307 23.60 18.19 51.56
CA GLY A 307 22.78 17.24 50.84
C GLY A 307 22.67 17.56 49.36
N ALA A 308 21.74 16.90 48.68
CA ALA A 308 21.39 17.21 47.31
C ALA A 308 19.91 16.98 47.01
N GLU A 309 19.39 17.72 46.04
CA GLU A 309 18.13 17.41 45.40
C GLU A 309 18.34 16.42 44.25
N ALA A 310 17.58 15.33 44.25
CA ALA A 310 17.57 14.33 43.18
C ALA A 310 16.66 14.78 42.03
N LEU A 311 17.29 15.27 40.96
CA LEU A 311 16.63 15.78 39.79
C LEU A 311 16.60 14.74 38.66
N VAL A 312 15.41 14.23 38.38
CA VAL A 312 15.22 13.26 37.29
C VAL A 312 15.53 13.91 35.93
N ARG A 313 16.11 13.12 35.03
CA ARG A 313 16.41 13.49 33.65
C ARG A 313 16.08 12.31 32.75
N TRP A 314 15.41 12.54 31.64
CA TRP A 314 15.12 11.46 30.69
C TRP A 314 16.21 11.40 29.63
N LYS A 315 17.00 10.32 29.65
CA LYS A 315 18.00 10.02 28.62
C LYS A 315 17.30 9.38 27.42
N HIS A 316 16.92 10.21 26.46
CA HIS A 316 16.26 9.77 25.24
C HIS A 316 17.25 9.83 24.06
N HIS A 317 17.69 8.65 23.61
CA HIS A 317 18.80 8.51 22.66
C HIS A 317 20.06 9.22 23.20
N ASP A 318 20.68 10.11 22.41
CA ASP A 318 21.86 10.88 22.79
C ASP A 318 21.51 12.25 23.40
N ARG A 319 20.26 12.46 23.83
CA ARG A 319 19.78 13.74 24.38
C ARG A 319 19.23 13.57 25.78
N ILE A 320 19.48 14.58 26.61
CA ILE A 320 18.86 14.70 27.92
C ILE A 320 17.63 15.60 27.80
N VAL A 321 16.48 15.07 28.18
CA VAL A 321 15.20 15.79 28.21
C VAL A 321 14.92 16.23 29.65
N ARG A 322 14.60 17.51 29.82
CA ARG A 322 14.28 18.13 31.12
C ARG A 322 12.90 17.67 31.65
N PRO A 323 12.72 17.61 32.98
CA PRO A 323 11.45 17.26 33.63
C PRO A 323 10.23 17.98 33.05
N ASP A 324 10.33 19.29 32.84
CA ASP A 324 9.25 20.16 32.35
C ASP A 324 8.59 19.65 31.05
N HIS A 325 9.33 18.88 30.25
CA HIS A 325 8.82 18.31 28.99
C HIS A 325 8.14 16.95 29.13
N PHE A 326 8.40 16.18 30.19
CA PHE A 326 7.90 14.80 30.31
C PHE A 326 7.12 14.52 31.60
N ILE A 327 7.30 15.28 32.68
CA ILE A 327 6.56 15.11 33.93
C ILE A 327 5.06 15.32 33.73
N PRO A 328 4.57 16.40 33.07
CA PRO A 328 3.14 16.54 32.82
C PRO A 328 2.56 15.37 32.04
N LEU A 329 3.33 14.83 31.08
CA LEU A 329 2.92 13.66 30.30
C LEU A 329 2.91 12.37 31.13
N ALA A 330 3.85 12.23 32.07
CA ALA A 330 3.94 11.10 32.99
C ALA A 330 2.74 11.08 33.94
N GLU A 331 2.36 12.23 34.50
CA GLU A 331 1.21 12.39 35.39
C GLU A 331 -0.10 12.03 34.67
N HIS A 332 -0.36 12.66 33.52
CA HIS A 332 -1.54 12.36 32.70
C HIS A 332 -1.57 10.92 32.15
N GLY A 333 -0.40 10.27 32.10
CA GLY A 333 -0.24 8.89 31.63
C GLY A 333 -0.27 7.85 32.73
N GLY A 334 -0.34 8.24 34.01
CA GLY A 334 -0.23 7.33 35.15
C GLY A 334 1.15 6.65 35.27
N LEU A 335 2.19 7.25 34.69
CA LEU A 335 3.56 6.71 34.69
C LEU A 335 4.46 7.36 35.76
N ILE A 336 4.02 8.47 36.37
CA ILE A 336 4.87 9.26 37.27
C ILE A 336 5.34 8.46 38.49
N GLN A 337 4.48 7.67 39.12
CA GLN A 337 4.82 6.84 40.28
C GLN A 337 5.93 5.82 39.97
N ALA A 338 5.89 5.22 38.77
CA ALA A 338 6.92 4.29 38.33
C ALA A 338 8.26 4.98 38.04
N ILE A 339 8.23 6.24 37.61
CA ILE A 339 9.44 7.07 37.47
C ILE A 339 10.00 7.41 38.86
N THR A 340 9.14 7.81 39.81
CA THR A 340 9.54 8.10 41.19
C THR A 340 10.22 6.89 41.84
N ASP A 341 9.67 5.68 41.65
CA ASP A 341 10.28 4.44 42.16
C ASP A 341 11.68 4.20 41.55
N GLN A 342 11.84 4.43 40.25
CA GLN A 342 13.15 4.33 39.58
C GLN A 342 14.14 5.38 40.07
N VAL A 343 13.68 6.60 40.36
CA VAL A 343 14.52 7.65 40.96
C VAL A 343 15.00 7.21 42.33
N LEU A 344 14.13 6.70 43.20
CA LEU A 344 14.51 6.19 44.51
C LEU A 344 15.54 5.06 44.40
N ASP A 345 15.28 4.06 43.56
CA ASP A 345 16.21 2.94 43.35
C ASP A 345 17.57 3.45 42.85
N THR A 346 17.59 4.43 41.93
CA THR A 346 18.82 5.02 41.39
C THR A 346 19.58 5.79 42.47
N VAL A 347 18.89 6.62 43.27
CA VAL A 347 19.50 7.36 44.39
C VAL A 347 20.13 6.41 45.39
N LEU A 348 19.41 5.36 45.79
CA LEU A 348 19.92 4.38 46.74
C LEU A 348 21.08 3.56 46.17
N PHE A 349 21.04 3.26 44.87
CA PHE A 349 22.12 2.57 44.18
C PHE A 349 23.39 3.43 44.07
N GLU A 350 23.25 4.69 43.65
CA GLU A 350 24.38 5.57 43.37
C GLU A 350 24.98 6.20 44.64
N LEU A 351 24.13 6.60 45.61
CA LEU A 351 24.55 7.33 46.80
C LEU A 351 24.38 6.55 48.12
N GLY A 352 23.82 5.34 48.10
CA GLY A 352 23.52 4.58 49.31
C GLY A 352 24.71 4.39 50.26
N GLU A 353 25.86 3.95 49.74
CA GLU A 353 27.07 3.77 50.55
C GLU A 353 27.64 5.11 51.05
N PHE A 354 27.54 6.17 50.24
CA PHE A 354 27.94 7.52 50.65
C PHE A 354 27.07 7.99 51.83
N LEU A 355 25.75 7.88 51.73
CA LEU A 355 24.81 8.27 52.79
C LEU A 355 25.00 7.41 54.05
N LYS A 356 25.21 6.11 53.91
CA LYS A 356 25.48 5.21 55.03
C LYS A 356 26.73 5.60 55.82
N ARG A 357 27.80 6.00 55.11
CA ARG A 357 29.05 6.48 55.71
C ARG A 357 28.91 7.87 56.32
N TYR A 358 28.19 8.76 55.65
CA TYR A 358 28.07 10.17 55.99
C TYR A 358 26.65 10.49 56.41
N ARG A 359 26.37 10.20 57.68
CA ARG A 359 25.03 10.23 58.27
C ARG A 359 24.40 11.63 58.32
N ASP A 360 25.20 12.68 58.21
CA ASP A 360 24.80 14.09 58.19
C ASP A 360 24.33 14.57 56.80
N TYR A 361 24.50 13.76 55.75
CA TYR A 361 24.02 14.10 54.41
C TYR A 361 22.63 13.53 54.15
N TYR A 362 21.82 14.30 53.43
CA TYR A 362 20.52 13.87 52.93
C TYR A 362 20.40 14.03 51.42
N VAL A 363 19.43 13.31 50.83
CA VAL A 363 18.98 13.50 49.45
C VAL A 363 17.49 13.75 49.48
N SER A 364 17.03 14.80 48.81
CA SER A 364 15.61 15.09 48.66
C SER A 364 15.07 14.54 47.34
N VAL A 365 13.87 13.96 47.36
CA VAL A 365 13.20 13.35 46.19
C VAL A 365 11.84 14.00 45.99
N ASN A 366 11.61 14.46 44.76
CA ASN A 366 10.35 15.08 44.33
C ASN A 366 9.22 14.05 44.22
N LEU A 367 8.09 14.32 44.87
CA LEU A 367 6.88 13.51 44.81
C LEU A 367 5.73 14.23 44.10
N SER A 368 5.01 13.44 43.31
CA SER A 368 3.83 13.87 42.58
C SER A 368 2.55 13.77 43.42
N VAL A 369 1.47 14.43 42.99
CA VAL A 369 0.17 14.38 43.69
C VAL A 369 -0.28 12.94 43.98
N PRO A 370 -0.23 11.97 43.04
CA PRO A 370 -0.62 10.59 43.32
C PRO A 370 0.24 9.86 44.38
N ASP A 371 1.50 10.26 44.56
CA ASP A 371 2.38 9.70 45.60
C ASP A 371 2.07 10.27 46.99
N LEU A 372 1.40 11.42 47.07
CA LEU A 372 1.07 12.13 48.32
C LEU A 372 -0.38 11.94 48.77
N THR A 373 -1.22 11.28 47.96
CA THR A 373 -2.61 10.94 48.33
C THR A 373 -2.77 9.49 48.77
N THR A 374 -1.72 8.67 48.70
CA THR A 374 -1.72 7.26 49.11
C THR A 374 -0.44 6.88 49.84
N HIS A 375 -0.48 5.88 50.72
CA HIS A 375 0.71 5.37 51.43
C HIS A 375 1.68 4.57 50.55
N ARG A 376 1.37 4.40 49.25
CA ARG A 376 2.12 3.56 48.29
C ARG A 376 3.62 3.85 48.28
N PHE A 377 4.00 5.12 48.18
CA PHE A 377 5.43 5.46 48.07
C PHE A 377 6.16 5.17 49.38
N LEU A 378 5.53 5.41 50.54
CA LEU A 378 6.11 5.08 51.84
C LEU A 378 6.32 3.56 52.01
N ASP A 379 5.40 2.75 51.49
CA ASP A 379 5.49 1.28 51.47
C ASP A 379 6.66 0.77 50.61
N VAL A 380 7.02 1.50 49.56
CA VAL A 380 8.21 1.22 48.72
C VAL A 380 9.48 1.75 49.37
N LEU A 381 9.43 2.95 49.94
CA LEU A 381 10.57 3.67 50.51
C LEU A 381 11.16 2.97 51.73
N ARG A 382 10.31 2.58 52.69
CA ARG A 382 10.72 1.95 53.95
C ARG A 382 11.62 0.71 53.76
N PRO A 383 11.19 -0.32 53.01
CA PRO A 383 12.02 -1.50 52.80
C PRO A 383 13.27 -1.18 51.96
N ALA A 384 13.18 -0.28 50.98
CA ALA A 384 14.30 0.09 50.12
C ALA A 384 15.45 0.76 50.92
N VAL A 385 15.12 1.73 51.76
CA VAL A 385 16.07 2.43 52.63
C VAL A 385 16.68 1.48 53.67
N ALA A 386 15.84 0.65 54.30
CA ALA A 386 16.30 -0.33 55.30
C ALA A 386 17.28 -1.36 54.69
N ARG A 387 17.01 -1.83 53.46
CA ARG A 387 17.87 -2.78 52.74
C ARG A 387 19.29 -2.26 52.51
N VAL A 388 19.44 -0.96 52.25
CA VAL A 388 20.76 -0.35 51.99
C VAL A 388 21.44 0.11 53.29
N GLY A 389 20.67 0.30 54.37
CA GLY A 389 21.18 0.76 55.67
C GLY A 389 21.35 2.28 55.76
N VAL A 390 20.64 3.03 54.92
CA VAL A 390 20.51 4.49 54.99
C VAL A 390 19.53 4.83 56.11
N ARG A 391 19.73 5.93 56.85
CA ARG A 391 18.75 6.34 57.89
C ARG A 391 17.55 7.03 57.22
N PRO A 392 16.31 6.87 57.74
CA PRO A 392 15.15 7.55 57.19
C PRO A 392 15.34 9.07 57.03
N GLN A 393 16.02 9.71 57.99
CA GLN A 393 16.29 11.15 57.98
C GLN A 393 17.19 11.62 56.83
N GLN A 394 17.82 10.70 56.10
CA GLN A 394 18.69 11.01 54.98
C GLN A 394 17.95 10.99 53.64
N ILE A 395 16.68 10.57 53.60
CA ILE A 395 15.83 10.71 52.42
C ILE A 395 14.73 11.69 52.79
N CYS A 396 14.77 12.87 52.19
CA CYS A 396 13.78 13.92 52.37
C CYS A 396 12.79 13.89 51.20
N ILE A 397 11.57 14.34 51.45
CA ILE A 397 10.48 14.36 50.47
C ILE A 397 10.21 15.81 50.07
N GLU A 398 10.13 16.08 48.79
CA GLU A 398 9.70 17.38 48.26
C GLU A 398 8.32 17.26 47.64
N ALA A 399 7.43 18.16 48.02
CA ALA A 399 6.05 18.17 47.57
C ALA A 399 5.73 19.55 47.01
N THR A 400 5.25 19.63 45.76
CA THR A 400 4.76 20.90 45.21
C THR A 400 3.50 21.36 45.91
N GLU A 401 3.22 22.67 45.92
CA GLU A 401 1.96 23.23 46.44
C GLU A 401 0.68 22.55 45.90
N ARG A 402 0.69 22.10 44.63
CA ARG A 402 -0.47 21.45 44.00
C ARG A 402 -0.80 20.09 44.63
N SER A 403 0.18 19.45 45.26
CA SER A 403 -0.02 18.18 45.96
C SER A 403 -0.93 18.30 47.19
N PHE A 404 -1.21 19.52 47.64
CA PHE A 404 -2.00 19.80 48.83
C PHE A 404 -3.47 20.16 48.55
N LEU A 405 -3.91 20.07 47.28
CA LEU A 405 -5.30 20.36 46.90
C LEU A 405 -6.31 19.41 47.56
N ASP A 406 -5.97 18.13 47.76
CA ASP A 406 -6.70 17.22 48.64
C ASP A 406 -6.06 17.24 50.03
N ALA A 407 -6.40 18.28 50.79
CA ALA A 407 -5.73 18.57 52.05
C ALA A 407 -5.89 17.47 53.10
N ALA A 408 -6.97 16.68 53.08
CA ALA A 408 -7.19 15.62 54.05
C ALA A 408 -6.25 14.43 53.80
N ALA A 409 -6.22 13.92 52.56
CA ALA A 409 -5.36 12.81 52.19
C ALA A 409 -3.87 13.17 52.29
N ALA A 410 -3.49 14.35 51.78
CA ALA A 410 -2.11 14.82 51.84
C ALA A 410 -1.62 14.98 53.28
N LYS A 411 -2.47 15.48 54.20
CA LYS A 411 -2.11 15.66 55.62
C LYS A 411 -1.78 14.34 56.31
N GLU A 412 -2.57 13.30 56.04
CA GLU A 412 -2.35 11.97 56.61
C GLU A 412 -1.02 11.39 56.10
N VAL A 413 -0.79 11.40 54.80
CA VAL A 413 0.40 10.82 54.17
C VAL A 413 1.67 11.58 54.60
N ILE A 414 1.64 12.91 54.67
CA ILE A 414 2.77 13.72 55.14
C ILE A 414 3.10 13.42 56.60
N SER A 415 2.07 13.28 57.44
CA SER A 415 2.27 12.88 58.84
C SER A 415 2.92 11.51 58.92
N ALA A 416 2.51 10.57 58.08
CA ALA A 416 3.11 9.23 58.01
C ALA A 416 4.59 9.25 57.56
N PHE A 417 4.97 10.10 56.60
CA PHE A 417 6.38 10.28 56.23
C PHE A 417 7.21 10.79 57.41
N ARG A 418 6.71 11.80 58.13
CA ARG A 418 7.40 12.36 59.29
C ARG A 418 7.50 11.40 60.45
N ASP A 419 6.42 10.69 60.76
CA ASP A 419 6.42 9.68 61.82
C ASP A 419 7.33 8.49 61.45
N ALA A 420 7.57 8.25 60.16
CA ALA A 420 8.59 7.31 59.67
C ALA A 420 10.02 7.89 59.67
N GLY A 421 10.20 9.17 59.99
CA GLY A 421 11.49 9.84 60.13
C GLY A 421 12.01 10.55 58.88
N HIS A 422 11.18 10.74 57.86
CA HIS A 422 11.51 11.49 56.65
C HIS A 422 11.08 12.96 56.81
N ALA A 423 11.98 13.91 56.53
CA ALA A 423 11.62 15.31 56.48
C ALA A 423 10.81 15.62 55.22
N VAL A 424 9.83 16.51 55.32
CA VAL A 424 8.99 16.93 54.19
C VAL A 424 9.18 18.42 53.93
N TYR A 425 9.61 18.75 52.72
CA TYR A 425 9.77 20.11 52.24
C TYR A 425 8.67 20.48 51.25
N LEU A 426 8.13 21.68 51.41
CA LEU A 426 7.19 22.25 50.45
C LEU A 426 7.96 22.99 49.36
N ASP A 427 7.77 22.57 48.12
CA ASP A 427 8.46 23.07 46.93
C ASP A 427 7.63 24.10 46.15
N ASP A 428 8.30 24.95 45.37
CA ASP A 428 7.72 26.03 44.56
C ASP A 428 6.84 27.02 45.35
N PHE A 429 7.18 27.27 46.63
CA PHE A 429 6.32 28.08 47.50
C PHE A 429 6.18 29.54 47.01
N GLY A 430 4.95 30.02 46.92
CA GLY A 430 4.59 31.37 46.47
C GLY A 430 4.20 31.48 44.99
N THR A 431 4.30 30.40 44.22
CA THR A 431 3.99 30.40 42.77
C THR A 431 2.54 30.00 42.44
N GLY A 432 1.74 29.65 43.46
CA GLY A 432 0.43 29.00 43.29
C GLY A 432 -0.66 29.33 44.31
N TYR A 433 -1.62 28.39 44.43
CA TYR A 433 -2.92 28.52 45.13
C TYR A 433 -2.85 28.27 46.64
N SER A 434 -1.68 28.07 47.25
CA SER A 434 -1.61 27.74 48.68
C SER A 434 -2.11 28.92 49.51
N SER A 435 -3.32 28.78 50.07
CA SER A 435 -3.73 29.64 51.15
C SER A 435 -2.85 29.32 52.35
N LEU A 436 -2.23 30.35 52.95
CA LEU A 436 -1.49 30.27 54.21
C LEU A 436 -2.20 29.41 55.27
N SER A 437 -3.54 29.37 55.24
CA SER A 437 -4.36 28.55 56.13
C SER A 437 -4.16 27.04 55.97
N HIS A 438 -3.78 26.55 54.79
CA HIS A 438 -3.46 25.14 54.61
C HIS A 438 -2.10 24.78 55.21
N LEU A 439 -1.12 25.68 55.08
CA LEU A 439 0.25 25.44 55.53
C LEU A 439 0.36 25.28 57.05
N GLN A 440 -0.42 26.06 57.81
CA GLN A 440 -0.55 25.91 59.27
C GLN A 440 -1.07 24.53 59.69
N ASN A 441 -1.79 23.83 58.82
CA ASN A 441 -2.39 22.53 59.09
C ASN A 441 -1.51 21.36 58.69
N PHE A 442 -0.44 21.60 57.91
CA PHE A 442 0.49 20.58 57.49
C PHE A 442 1.72 20.56 58.40
N ARG A 443 2.03 19.37 58.88
CA ARG A 443 3.27 19.08 59.59
C ARG A 443 4.38 19.02 58.52
N VAL A 444 4.92 20.14 58.04
CA VAL A 444 6.14 20.17 57.19
C VAL A 444 7.39 20.51 58.00
N ASP A 445 8.58 20.28 57.44
CA ASP A 445 9.87 20.55 58.09
C ASP A 445 10.64 21.71 57.43
N GLY A 446 10.25 22.09 56.21
CA GLY A 446 10.85 23.22 55.52
C GLY A 446 10.10 23.71 54.29
N LEU A 447 10.48 24.90 53.85
CA LEU A 447 9.95 25.63 52.72
C LEU A 447 11.07 25.93 51.72
N LYS A 448 10.84 25.62 50.44
CA LYS A 448 11.74 25.98 49.34
C LYS A 448 11.24 27.26 48.68
N ILE A 449 12.10 28.28 48.64
CA ILE A 449 11.81 29.57 47.97
C ILE A 449 12.19 29.44 46.51
N ASP A 450 11.19 29.51 45.62
CA ASP A 450 11.40 29.41 44.18
C ASP A 450 12.38 30.48 43.64
N LYS A 451 13.12 30.09 42.60
CA LYS A 451 14.10 30.93 41.92
C LYS A 451 13.54 32.28 41.49
N SER A 452 12.28 32.35 41.05
CA SER A 452 11.69 33.60 40.56
C SER A 452 11.65 34.69 41.65
N PHE A 453 11.55 34.33 42.92
CA PHE A 453 11.64 35.28 44.02
C PHE A 453 13.09 35.64 44.37
N VAL A 454 14.01 34.67 44.32
CA VAL A 454 15.44 34.89 44.56
C VAL A 454 16.08 35.81 43.51
N ASP A 455 15.65 35.70 42.25
CA ASP A 455 16.13 36.53 41.15
C ASP A 455 15.84 38.03 41.35
N THR A 456 14.83 38.37 42.16
CA THR A 456 14.42 39.76 42.41
C THR A 456 15.22 40.46 43.50
N ILE A 457 16.05 39.72 44.24
CA ILE A 457 16.90 40.26 45.31
C ILE A 457 18.00 41.15 44.69
N GLY A 458 18.09 42.37 45.21
CA GLY A 458 19.03 43.40 44.72
C GLY A 458 18.53 44.20 43.51
N GLN A 459 17.27 44.03 43.11
CA GLN A 459 16.61 44.86 42.11
C GLN A 459 15.61 45.79 42.80
N ASP A 460 15.45 47.04 42.33
CA ASP A 460 14.52 48.07 42.88
C ASP A 460 13.02 47.73 42.65
N ALA A 461 12.63 46.46 42.78
CA ALA A 461 11.29 45.96 42.54
C ALA A 461 10.60 45.54 43.84
N ALA A 462 9.28 45.75 43.91
CA ALA A 462 8.41 45.31 45.01
C ALA A 462 8.49 43.80 45.31
N SER A 463 8.97 42.98 44.35
CA SER A 463 9.19 41.54 44.51
C SER A 463 10.36 41.17 45.44
N SER A 464 11.31 42.09 45.70
CA SER A 464 12.32 41.92 46.76
C SER A 464 11.70 41.68 48.14
N SER A 465 10.42 42.04 48.34
CA SER A 465 9.70 41.82 49.60
C SER A 465 9.15 40.40 49.77
N VAL A 466 8.87 39.66 48.70
CA VAL A 466 8.18 38.36 48.80
C VAL A 466 9.08 37.29 49.41
N ALA A 467 10.34 37.20 48.97
CA ALA A 467 11.31 36.30 49.58
C ALA A 467 11.48 36.57 51.08
N SER A 468 11.46 37.84 51.50
CA SER A 468 11.49 38.22 52.92
C SER A 468 10.26 37.70 53.67
N HIS A 469 9.06 37.93 53.13
CA HIS A 469 7.82 37.47 53.77
C HIS A 469 7.77 35.94 53.90
N ILE A 470 8.30 35.20 52.92
CA ILE A 470 8.38 33.73 53.00
C ILE A 470 9.30 33.31 54.15
N VAL A 471 10.43 34.00 54.33
CA VAL A 471 11.35 33.73 55.45
C VAL A 471 10.72 34.05 56.80
N ASP A 472 10.10 35.23 56.94
CA ASP A 472 9.41 35.64 58.18
C ASP A 472 8.29 34.65 58.56
N MET A 473 7.57 34.15 57.55
CA MET A 473 6.54 33.13 57.74
C MET A 473 7.13 31.78 58.15
N ALA A 474 8.24 31.36 57.53
CA ALA A 474 8.93 30.13 57.90
C ALA A 474 9.40 30.17 59.37
N GLU A 475 9.93 31.31 59.81
CA GLU A 475 10.29 31.55 61.21
C GLU A 475 9.06 31.45 62.13
N THR A 476 7.95 32.07 61.75
CA THR A 476 6.68 32.00 62.52
C THR A 476 6.17 30.57 62.69
N LEU A 477 6.44 29.71 61.71
CA LEU A 477 5.99 28.32 61.68
C LEU A 477 7.02 27.32 62.23
N ASP A 478 8.20 27.80 62.64
CA ASP A 478 9.34 26.98 63.07
C ASP A 478 9.77 25.92 62.03
N VAL A 479 9.82 26.33 60.75
CA VAL A 479 10.25 25.49 59.63
C VAL A 479 11.49 26.04 58.94
N GLN A 480 12.29 25.16 58.36
CA GLN A 480 13.56 25.54 57.74
C GLN A 480 13.34 26.16 56.35
N VAL A 481 14.19 27.11 55.95
CA VAL A 481 14.14 27.69 54.60
C VAL A 481 15.30 27.19 53.75
N ILE A 482 14.97 26.78 52.52
CA ILE A 482 15.91 26.43 51.45
C ILE A 482 15.67 27.38 50.28
N ALA A 483 16.63 28.21 49.93
CA ALA A 483 16.48 29.15 48.81
C ALA A 483 17.01 28.56 47.49
N GLU A 484 16.20 28.62 46.43
CA GLU A 484 16.54 28.06 45.13
C GLU A 484 17.09 29.09 44.14
N GLY A 485 17.90 28.61 43.20
CA GLY A 485 18.36 29.44 42.09
C GLY A 485 19.28 30.60 42.49
N ILE A 486 20.04 30.46 43.58
CA ILE A 486 21.06 31.44 43.98
C ILE A 486 22.19 31.45 42.95
N GLU A 487 22.41 32.60 42.30
CA GLU A 487 23.44 32.78 41.27
C GLU A 487 24.52 33.79 41.66
N ARG A 488 24.23 34.67 42.63
CA ARG A 488 25.12 35.76 43.07
C ARG A 488 25.35 35.74 44.58
N GLU A 489 26.54 36.14 45.01
CA GLU A 489 26.89 36.25 46.43
C GLU A 489 25.98 37.22 47.20
N GLU A 490 25.54 38.30 46.56
CA GLU A 490 24.58 39.26 47.12
C GLU A 490 23.25 38.59 47.52
N GLN A 491 22.75 37.66 46.69
CA GLN A 491 21.53 36.91 46.98
C GLN A 491 21.74 35.99 48.19
N ALA A 492 22.87 35.28 48.22
CA ALA A 492 23.22 34.38 49.32
C ALA A 492 23.36 35.14 50.65
N ALA A 493 24.08 36.26 50.66
CA ALA A 493 24.28 37.09 51.85
C ALA A 493 22.95 37.69 52.35
N TYR A 494 22.10 38.16 51.45
CA TYR A 494 20.78 38.67 51.80
C TYR A 494 19.90 37.60 52.44
N LEU A 495 19.77 36.43 51.80
CA LEU A 495 18.95 35.32 52.28
C LEU A 495 19.47 34.79 53.62
N GLN A 496 20.79 34.66 53.78
CA GLN A 496 21.42 34.28 55.05
C GLN A 496 21.09 35.29 56.15
N ALA A 497 21.24 36.59 55.89
CA ALA A 497 20.95 37.64 56.86
C ALA A 497 19.47 37.68 57.28
N ARG A 498 18.57 37.22 56.41
CA ARG A 498 17.14 37.07 56.72
C ARG A 498 16.80 35.80 57.49
N GLY A 499 17.72 34.84 57.63
CA GLY A 499 17.47 33.60 58.36
C GLY A 499 17.28 32.37 57.46
N ALA A 500 17.47 32.49 56.14
CA ALA A 500 17.54 31.30 55.30
C ALA A 500 18.76 30.46 55.67
N LYS A 501 18.52 29.19 56.01
CA LYS A 501 19.58 28.29 56.50
C LYS A 501 20.32 27.61 55.36
N PHE A 502 19.58 27.16 54.35
CA PHE A 502 20.10 26.40 53.24
C PHE A 502 19.83 27.10 51.92
N GLY A 503 20.61 26.76 50.91
CA GLY A 503 20.37 27.21 49.55
C GLY A 503 20.99 26.33 48.49
N GLN A 504 20.47 26.44 47.28
CA GLN A 504 20.97 25.78 46.09
C GLN A 504 20.94 26.72 44.89
N GLY A 505 21.86 26.50 43.95
CA GLY A 505 21.94 27.33 42.75
C GLY A 505 23.33 27.34 42.14
N TRP A 506 23.46 27.98 40.98
CA TRP A 506 24.67 27.94 40.17
C TRP A 506 25.83 28.72 40.79
N LEU A 507 25.59 29.56 41.79
CA LEU A 507 26.65 30.13 42.63
C LEU A 507 27.52 29.04 43.25
N PHE A 508 26.89 27.93 43.67
CA PHE A 508 27.57 26.81 44.32
C PHE A 508 27.96 25.73 43.31
N SER A 509 26.96 25.21 42.59
CA SER A 509 27.15 24.18 41.57
C SER A 509 25.88 23.99 40.74
N PRO A 510 25.98 23.71 39.42
CA PRO A 510 24.87 23.12 38.68
C PRO A 510 24.60 21.67 39.15
N PRO A 511 23.50 21.03 38.72
CA PRO A 511 23.25 19.61 38.96
C PRO A 511 24.39 18.73 38.44
N LEU A 512 24.83 17.78 39.26
CA LEU A 512 26.01 16.94 39.05
C LEU A 512 25.63 15.47 38.83
N SER A 513 26.50 14.69 38.18
CA SER A 513 26.40 13.23 38.29
C SER A 513 26.74 12.76 39.72
N ALA A 514 26.36 11.53 40.09
CA ALA A 514 26.65 10.98 41.42
C ALA A 514 28.14 11.07 41.79
N ALA A 515 29.03 10.69 40.86
CA ALA A 515 30.48 10.72 41.08
C ALA A 515 31.02 12.14 41.30
N GLU A 516 30.50 13.11 40.56
CA GLU A 516 30.85 14.53 40.72
C GLU A 516 30.30 15.10 42.03
N PHE A 517 29.06 14.75 42.40
CA PHE A 517 28.45 15.13 43.67
C PHE A 517 29.25 14.63 44.86
N ILE A 518 29.62 13.34 44.90
CA ILE A 518 30.43 12.77 45.98
C ILE A 518 31.77 13.52 46.12
N ARG A 519 32.40 13.89 45.00
CA ARG A 519 33.64 14.67 44.99
C ARG A 519 33.42 16.10 45.52
N TYR A 520 32.36 16.77 45.08
CA TYR A 520 31.98 18.10 45.53
C TYR A 520 31.70 18.11 47.05
N ALA A 521 30.88 17.17 47.52
CA ALA A 521 30.55 17.00 48.92
C ALA A 521 31.80 16.74 49.78
N SER A 522 32.69 15.85 49.33
CA SER A 522 33.94 15.55 50.06
C SER A 522 34.87 16.76 50.17
N ARG A 523 34.96 17.60 49.13
CA ARG A 523 35.80 18.81 49.13
C ARG A 523 35.28 19.87 50.10
N THR A 524 33.98 20.11 50.11
CA THR A 524 33.36 21.11 51.00
C THR A 524 33.37 20.70 52.46
N ARG A 525 33.64 19.43 52.75
CA ARG A 525 33.72 18.90 54.12
C ARG A 525 35.07 19.14 54.81
N GLY A 526 36.13 19.38 54.03
CA GLY A 526 37.51 19.60 54.50
C GLY A 526 37.89 21.08 54.68
N HIS A 527 36.99 21.99 54.33
CA HIS A 527 37.00 23.40 54.71
C HIS A 527 36.11 23.59 55.94
#